data_AF-A0A7W1P1A6-F1
#
_entry.id   AF-A0A7W1P1A6-F1
#
_cell.length_a   1.000
_cell.length_b   1.000
_cell.length_c   1.000
_cell.angle_alpha   90.00
_cell.angle_beta   90.00
_cell.angle_gamma   90.00
#
_symmetry.space_group_name_H-M   'P 1'
#
loop_
_entity.id
_entity.type
_entity.pdbx_description
1 polymer ?
#
loop_
_entity_poly.entity_id
_entity_poly.type
_entity_poly.pdbx_seq_one_letter_code
_entity_poly.pdbx_strand_id
1 'polypeptide(L)'
;MKKLLPLVVMALVAVPAATKADVQDRLYDFTDAYYLQNGINPAAIDGRREPGPLAASDTPIFSYQRPVRALLTLPNYDHSGNVWFFTVLGGFNVNAFTANAAGQRARQIAETSREYVFPRAGTDPVGLGALRQSVMLDMRNGYFSNNKLGLWIHVWVSYTTKALNTVEAGR
;
A
#
# COMPACT_ATOMS: atom_id res chain seq x y z
N MET A 1 36.22 52.33 35.03
CA MET A 1 35.48 52.65 33.79
C MET A 1 34.93 51.38 33.18
N LYS A 2 33.61 51.31 33.06
CA LYS A 2 32.84 50.30 32.33
C LYS A 2 33.26 50.25 30.86
N LYS A 3 33.15 49.07 30.24
CA LYS A 3 32.55 48.79 28.90
C LYS A 3 32.80 47.30 28.59
N LEU A 4 31.92 46.40 29.04
CA LEU A 4 30.76 45.84 28.34
C LEU A 4 31.10 45.17 26.99
N LEU A 5 31.06 43.83 27.05
CA LEU A 5 31.02 42.82 25.99
C LEU A 5 29.93 43.09 24.95
N PRO A 6 29.99 42.40 23.79
CA PRO A 6 28.91 41.46 23.55
C PRO A 6 29.42 40.06 23.18
N LEU A 7 28.99 39.09 24.00
CA LEU A 7 28.98 37.68 23.68
C LEU A 7 27.92 37.48 22.59
N VAL A 8 28.31 37.13 21.36
CA VAL A 8 27.37 36.67 20.35
C VAL A 8 26.97 35.25 20.72
N VAL A 9 25.88 35.10 21.46
CA VAL A 9 25.20 33.81 21.64
C VAL A 9 24.44 33.54 20.35
N MET A 10 25.04 32.76 19.44
CA MET A 10 24.27 32.07 18.40
C MET A 10 23.37 31.06 19.12
N ALA A 11 22.16 31.47 19.43
CA ALA A 11 21.09 30.55 19.73
C ALA A 11 20.80 29.79 18.42
N LEU A 12 21.42 28.61 18.26
CA LEU A 12 20.87 27.59 17.38
C LEU A 12 19.46 27.34 17.89
N VAL A 13 18.48 27.89 17.18
CA VAL A 13 17.11 27.43 17.27
C VAL A 13 17.14 26.01 16.72
N ALA A 14 17.39 25.05 17.61
CA ALA A 14 17.00 23.67 17.41
C ALA A 14 15.47 23.69 17.37
N VAL A 15 14.90 24.03 16.21
CA VAL A 15 13.52 23.72 15.92
C VAL A 15 13.46 22.20 16.07
N PRO A 16 12.75 21.65 17.06
CA PRO A 16 12.46 20.24 17.00
C PRO A 16 11.68 20.10 15.71
N ALA A 17 12.25 19.43 14.72
CA ALA A 17 11.46 18.91 13.63
C ALA A 17 10.44 18.00 14.31
N ALA A 18 9.25 18.55 14.56
CA ALA A 18 8.08 17.78 14.87
C ALA A 18 7.76 17.03 13.57
N THR A 19 8.58 16.03 13.24
CA THR A 19 8.16 14.86 12.48
C THR A 19 7.09 14.21 13.33
N LYS A 20 5.89 14.77 13.24
CA LYS A 20 4.70 14.11 13.73
C LYS A 20 4.57 12.85 12.89
N ALA A 21 4.43 11.70 13.55
CA ALA A 21 4.30 10.40 12.88
C ALA A 21 3.17 10.41 11.82
N ASP A 22 2.14 11.26 12.03
CA ASP A 22 1.02 11.49 11.11
C ASP A 22 1.39 12.01 9.70
N VAL A 23 2.61 12.55 9.51
CA VAL A 23 3.07 12.98 8.19
C VAL A 23 3.79 11.83 7.49
N GLN A 24 4.73 11.15 8.14
CA GLN A 24 5.56 10.12 7.50
C GLN A 24 4.77 8.86 7.10
N ASP A 25 3.66 8.57 7.79
CA ASP A 25 2.82 7.40 7.54
C ASP A 25 1.79 7.63 6.42
N ARG A 26 1.76 8.81 5.79
CA ARG A 26 0.83 9.11 4.70
C ARG A 26 1.17 8.27 3.46
N LEU A 27 0.15 7.60 2.93
CA LEU A 27 0.25 6.82 1.71
C LEU A 27 0.05 7.71 0.49
N TYR A 28 1.04 7.74 -0.40
CA TYR A 28 1.00 8.43 -1.68
C TYR A 28 1.09 7.42 -2.81
N ASP A 29 0.54 7.76 -3.97
CA ASP A 29 0.88 7.05 -5.20
C ASP A 29 2.33 7.36 -5.61
N PHE A 30 2.93 6.44 -6.35
CA PHE A 30 4.31 6.55 -6.83
C PHE A 30 4.41 7.34 -8.14
N THR A 31 5.59 7.90 -8.39
CA THR A 31 5.92 8.49 -9.70
C THR A 31 6.08 7.41 -10.77
N ASP A 32 5.89 7.80 -12.04
CA ASP A 32 6.05 6.89 -13.19
C ASP A 32 7.46 6.32 -13.27
N ALA A 33 8.47 7.15 -12.99
CA ALA A 33 9.86 6.73 -12.94
C ALA A 33 10.09 5.65 -11.86
N TYR A 34 9.43 5.77 -10.70
CA TYR A 34 9.56 4.78 -9.64
C TYR A 34 8.85 3.46 -10.01
N TYR A 35 7.68 3.51 -10.65
CA TYR A 35 7.03 2.31 -11.19
C TYR A 35 7.94 1.60 -12.20
N LEU A 36 8.48 2.34 -13.18
CA LEU A 36 9.37 1.80 -14.22
C LEU A 36 10.66 1.22 -13.65
N GLN A 37 11.29 1.92 -12.70
CA GLN A 37 12.49 1.44 -12.02
C GLN A 37 12.25 0.11 -11.30
N ASN A 38 11.03 -0.09 -10.79
CA ASN A 38 10.62 -1.31 -10.07
C ASN A 38 9.86 -2.29 -10.97
N GLY A 39 9.94 -2.15 -12.29
CA GLY A 39 9.49 -3.17 -13.24
C GLY A 39 8.03 -3.13 -13.65
N ILE A 40 7.32 -2.03 -13.39
CA ILE A 40 5.91 -1.83 -13.74
C ILE A 40 5.78 -0.69 -14.76
N ASN A 41 5.03 -0.93 -15.84
CA ASN A 41 4.60 0.10 -16.78
C ASN A 41 3.41 0.89 -16.18
N PRO A 42 3.58 2.15 -15.76
CA PRO A 42 2.52 2.92 -15.10
C PRO A 42 1.31 3.19 -16.00
N ALA A 43 1.49 3.20 -17.33
CA ALA A 43 0.40 3.38 -18.28
C ALA A 43 -0.54 2.16 -18.37
N ALA A 44 -0.12 1.01 -17.84
CA ALA A 44 -0.91 -0.21 -17.80
C ALA A 44 -1.61 -0.43 -16.44
N ILE A 45 -1.57 0.57 -15.54
CA ILE A 45 -2.26 0.51 -14.25
C ILE A 45 -3.70 0.98 -14.42
N ASP A 46 -4.62 0.03 -14.37
CA ASP A 46 -6.06 0.25 -14.40
C ASP A 46 -6.53 0.90 -13.10
N GLY A 47 -7.33 1.97 -13.23
CA GLY A 47 -7.87 2.69 -12.08
C GLY A 47 -6.79 3.29 -11.17
N ARG A 48 -5.62 3.64 -11.74
CA ARG A 48 -4.54 4.29 -11.01
C ARG A 48 -5.09 5.48 -10.21
N ARG A 49 -4.68 5.57 -8.96
CA ARG A 49 -5.25 6.51 -8.00
C ARG A 49 -5.08 7.96 -8.47
N GLU A 50 -6.17 8.68 -8.63
CA GLU A 50 -6.17 10.12 -8.92
C GLU A 50 -6.93 10.91 -7.83
N PRO A 51 -6.70 12.24 -7.70
CA PRO A 51 -7.48 13.07 -6.79
C PRO A 51 -9.00 12.92 -7.01
N GLY A 52 -9.74 12.73 -5.92
CA GLY A 52 -11.16 12.43 -5.92
C GLY A 52 -11.66 11.98 -4.53
N PRO A 53 -12.79 11.26 -4.44
CA PRO A 53 -13.35 10.86 -3.13
C PRO A 53 -12.41 10.02 -2.24
N LEU A 54 -11.42 9.34 -2.87
CA LEU A 54 -10.53 8.40 -2.21
C LEU A 54 -9.05 8.85 -2.22
N ALA A 55 -8.75 10.04 -2.75
CA ALA A 55 -7.42 10.64 -2.74
C ALA A 55 -7.46 12.16 -2.87
N ALA A 56 -6.44 12.85 -2.36
CA ALA A 56 -6.30 14.30 -2.50
C ALA A 56 -4.96 14.66 -3.11
N SER A 57 -4.88 15.84 -3.73
CA SER A 57 -3.59 16.47 -3.99
C SER A 57 -2.97 16.91 -2.67
N ASP A 58 -1.73 16.52 -2.40
CA ASP A 58 -0.97 16.87 -1.20
C ASP A 58 0.53 16.89 -1.54
N THR A 59 1.33 17.55 -0.71
CA THR A 59 2.77 17.70 -0.92
C THR A 59 3.50 16.37 -0.65
N PRO A 60 4.19 15.80 -1.66
CA PRO A 60 4.97 14.58 -1.48
C PRO A 60 6.04 14.72 -0.39
N ILE A 61 6.30 13.63 0.33
CA ILE A 61 7.32 13.58 1.39
C ILE A 61 8.64 13.07 0.83
N PHE A 62 8.57 12.14 -0.12
CA PHE A 62 9.71 11.53 -0.77
C PHE A 62 9.68 11.75 -2.29
N SER A 63 10.86 11.77 -2.92
CA SER A 63 11.01 12.03 -4.35
C SER A 63 10.35 10.98 -5.26
N TYR A 64 10.09 9.79 -4.74
CA TYR A 64 9.41 8.72 -5.46
C TYR A 64 7.87 8.79 -5.36
N GLN A 65 7.33 9.74 -4.60
CA GLN A 65 5.90 9.97 -4.47
C GLN A 65 5.45 11.07 -5.43
N ARG A 66 4.28 10.88 -6.05
CA ARG A 66 3.61 11.95 -6.82
C ARG A 66 2.60 12.67 -5.91
N PRO A 67 2.11 13.87 -6.26
CA PRO A 67 1.22 14.66 -5.39
C PRO A 67 -0.22 14.12 -5.38
N VAL A 68 -0.37 12.83 -5.07
CA VAL A 68 -1.65 12.13 -4.93
C VAL A 68 -1.58 11.28 -3.66
N ARG A 69 -2.16 11.80 -2.58
CA ARG A 69 -2.26 11.12 -1.29
C ARG A 69 -3.54 10.28 -1.24
N ALA A 70 -3.40 8.99 -0.97
CA ALA A 70 -4.56 8.13 -0.70
C ALA A 70 -5.27 8.54 0.60
N LEU A 71 -6.59 8.64 0.54
CA LEU A 71 -7.45 8.87 1.71
C LEU A 71 -8.14 7.58 2.16
N LEU A 72 -8.33 6.63 1.23
CA LEU A 72 -8.88 5.33 1.53
C LEU A 72 -7.86 4.47 2.26
N THR A 73 -8.27 3.96 3.41
CA THR A 73 -7.55 2.93 4.16
C THR A 73 -8.50 1.77 4.43
N LEU A 74 -8.07 0.56 4.08
CA LEU A 74 -8.82 -0.67 4.24
C LEU A 74 -8.18 -1.52 5.33
N PRO A 75 -8.95 -2.09 6.26
CA PRO A 75 -8.43 -3.03 7.24
C PRO A 75 -8.24 -4.42 6.61
N ASN A 76 -7.16 -5.10 6.97
CA ASN A 76 -6.89 -6.49 6.62
C ASN A 76 -6.28 -7.26 7.79
N TYR A 77 -6.19 -8.57 7.60
CA TYR A 77 -5.40 -9.45 8.47
C TYR A 77 -4.16 -9.94 7.75
N ASP A 78 -3.08 -10.24 8.48
CA ASP A 78 -1.99 -11.05 7.96
C ASP A 78 -2.22 -12.55 8.24
N HIS A 79 -1.27 -13.36 7.77
CA HIS A 79 -1.25 -14.81 7.95
C HIS A 79 -1.20 -15.30 9.41
N SER A 80 -0.92 -14.41 10.36
CA SER A 80 -0.89 -14.67 11.81
C SER A 80 -2.10 -14.07 12.53
N GLY A 81 -3.01 -13.42 11.81
CA GLY A 81 -4.18 -12.76 12.37
C GLY A 81 -3.92 -11.36 12.92
N ASN A 82 -2.74 -10.77 12.70
CA ASN A 82 -2.49 -9.39 13.08
C ASN A 82 -3.29 -8.45 12.18
N VAL A 83 -3.78 -7.35 12.76
CA VAL A 83 -4.49 -6.31 12.01
C VAL A 83 -3.50 -5.40 11.30
N TRP A 84 -3.76 -5.18 10.01
CA TRP A 84 -3.00 -4.26 9.18
C TRP A 84 -3.95 -3.35 8.41
N PHE A 85 -3.37 -2.32 7.81
CA PHE A 85 -4.07 -1.33 7.02
C PHE A 85 -3.35 -1.12 5.71
N PHE A 86 -4.11 -1.03 4.62
CA PHE A 86 -3.58 -0.84 3.28
C PHE A 86 -4.45 0.10 2.45
N THR A 87 -3.94 0.50 1.29
CA THR A 87 -4.70 1.22 0.29
C THR A 87 -4.47 0.60 -1.08
N VAL A 88 -5.40 0.83 -2.00
CA VAL A 88 -5.26 0.41 -3.40
C VAL A 88 -4.81 1.60 -4.23
N LEU A 89 -3.66 1.48 -4.88
CA LEU A 89 -3.15 2.50 -5.79
C LEU A 89 -3.55 2.26 -7.25
N GLY A 90 -4.00 1.05 -7.58
CA GLY A 90 -4.49 0.64 -8.89
C GLY A 90 -4.46 -0.88 -9.01
N GLY A 91 -5.02 -1.40 -10.10
CA GLY A 91 -4.91 -2.82 -10.49
C GLY A 91 -4.24 -2.95 -11.85
N PHE A 92 -3.79 -4.14 -12.21
CA PHE A 92 -3.29 -4.41 -13.56
C PHE A 92 -3.23 -5.92 -13.81
N ASN A 93 -3.04 -6.31 -15.08
CA ASN A 93 -2.76 -7.69 -15.48
C ASN A 93 -1.27 -7.89 -15.80
N VAL A 94 -0.89 -9.11 -16.18
CA VAL A 94 0.51 -9.51 -16.44
C VAL A 94 1.23 -8.66 -17.49
N ASN A 95 0.51 -7.94 -18.35
CA ASN A 95 1.11 -7.09 -19.38
C ASN A 95 1.73 -5.80 -18.82
N ALA A 96 1.46 -5.45 -17.55
CA ALA A 96 2.07 -4.28 -16.91
C ALA A 96 3.53 -4.52 -16.51
N PHE A 97 3.99 -5.77 -16.39
CA PHE A 97 5.40 -6.05 -16.09
C PHE A 97 6.29 -5.69 -17.27
N THR A 98 7.37 -4.94 -17.01
CA THR A 98 8.33 -4.59 -18.07
C THR A 98 9.08 -5.82 -18.57
N ALA A 99 9.43 -5.85 -19.86
CA ALA A 99 10.17 -6.95 -20.49
C ALA A 99 11.68 -6.94 -20.17
N ASN A 100 12.05 -6.74 -18.91
CA ASN A 100 13.44 -6.69 -18.43
C ASN A 100 13.58 -7.36 -17.06
N ALA A 101 14.81 -7.40 -16.52
CA ALA A 101 15.09 -8.04 -15.23
C ALA A 101 14.27 -7.44 -14.05
N ALA A 102 13.96 -6.14 -14.10
CA ALA A 102 13.14 -5.50 -13.07
C ALA A 102 11.70 -6.02 -13.11
N GLY A 103 11.09 -6.13 -14.30
CA GLY A 103 9.74 -6.68 -14.45
C GLY A 103 9.64 -8.16 -14.10
N GLN A 104 10.67 -8.95 -14.42
CA GLN A 104 10.75 -10.35 -13.98
C GLN A 104 10.79 -10.45 -12.45
N ARG A 105 11.61 -9.62 -11.79
CA ARG A 105 11.64 -9.56 -10.31
C ARG A 105 10.31 -9.11 -9.74
N ALA A 106 9.68 -8.07 -10.30
CA ALA A 106 8.38 -7.57 -9.86
C ALA A 106 7.30 -8.65 -9.94
N ARG A 107 7.31 -9.44 -11.02
CA ARG A 107 6.41 -10.59 -11.18
C ARG A 107 6.65 -11.66 -10.13
N GLN A 108 7.90 -12.03 -9.86
CA GLN A 108 8.24 -13.01 -8.82
C GLN A 108 7.78 -12.54 -7.43
N ILE A 109 7.95 -11.26 -7.11
CA ILE A 109 7.44 -10.66 -5.88
C ILE A 109 5.91 -10.83 -5.82
N ALA A 110 5.19 -10.39 -6.85
CA ALA A 110 3.73 -10.49 -6.89
C ALA A 110 3.23 -11.95 -6.75
N GLU A 111 3.88 -12.93 -7.39
CA GLU A 111 3.52 -14.36 -7.31
C GLU A 111 3.72 -14.95 -5.90
N THR A 112 4.59 -14.34 -5.08
CA THR A 112 4.87 -14.75 -3.69
C THR A 112 4.20 -13.86 -2.63
N SER A 113 3.50 -12.80 -3.06
CA SER A 113 2.72 -11.88 -2.23
C SER A 113 1.24 -12.04 -2.56
N ARG A 114 0.54 -12.88 -1.81
CA ARG A 114 -0.88 -13.22 -2.07
C ARG A 114 -1.83 -12.39 -1.22
N GLU A 115 -2.83 -11.82 -1.85
CA GLU A 115 -4.01 -11.26 -1.19
C GLU A 115 -5.17 -12.23 -1.36
N TYR A 116 -5.61 -12.86 -0.28
CA TYR A 116 -6.80 -13.71 -0.29
C TYR A 116 -8.04 -12.84 -0.20
N VAL A 117 -8.84 -12.91 -1.26
CA VAL A 117 -10.08 -12.16 -1.42
C VAL A 117 -11.25 -13.10 -1.14
N PHE A 118 -12.18 -12.67 -0.29
CA PHE A 118 -13.32 -13.45 0.17
C PHE A 118 -14.63 -12.87 -0.38
N PRO A 119 -14.98 -13.14 -1.65
CA PRO A 119 -16.16 -12.55 -2.27
C PRO A 119 -17.46 -13.07 -1.65
N ARG A 120 -18.52 -12.26 -1.70
CA ARG A 120 -19.89 -12.74 -1.44
C ARG A 120 -20.35 -13.64 -2.59
N ALA A 121 -21.29 -14.53 -2.30
CA ALA A 121 -21.88 -15.36 -3.34
C ALA A 121 -22.60 -14.48 -4.38
N GLY A 122 -22.37 -14.76 -5.67
CA GLY A 122 -23.02 -14.06 -6.77
C GLY A 122 -22.48 -12.66 -7.10
N THR A 123 -21.34 -12.26 -6.54
CA THR A 123 -20.72 -10.95 -6.81
C THR A 123 -19.48 -11.07 -7.68
N ASP A 124 -19.15 -10.01 -8.42
CA ASP A 124 -17.87 -9.91 -9.12
C ASP A 124 -16.71 -9.95 -8.11
N PRO A 125 -15.83 -10.95 -8.18
CA PRO A 125 -14.77 -11.12 -7.20
C PRO A 125 -13.57 -10.19 -7.44
N VAL A 126 -13.50 -9.48 -8.58
CA VAL A 126 -12.36 -8.63 -8.94
C VAL A 126 -12.28 -7.37 -8.05
N GLY A 127 -13.44 -6.84 -7.63
CA GLY A 127 -13.51 -5.63 -6.80
C GLY A 127 -13.53 -5.90 -5.29
N LEU A 128 -12.85 -5.05 -4.50
CA LEU A 128 -12.88 -5.10 -3.03
C LEU A 128 -14.20 -4.60 -2.40
N GLY A 129 -15.21 -4.26 -3.21
CA GLY A 129 -16.49 -3.69 -2.74
C GLY A 129 -17.55 -4.72 -2.34
N ALA A 130 -17.34 -6.01 -2.65
CA ALA A 130 -18.36 -7.05 -2.49
C ALA A 130 -17.86 -8.23 -1.63
N LEU A 131 -17.09 -7.93 -0.59
CA LEU A 131 -16.47 -8.95 0.25
C LEU A 131 -17.39 -9.43 1.38
N ARG A 132 -17.29 -10.72 1.69
CA ARG A 132 -17.93 -11.37 2.85
C ARG A 132 -17.20 -11.02 4.15
N GLN A 133 -15.89 -10.86 4.08
CA GLN A 133 -15.00 -10.51 5.19
C GLN A 133 -13.81 -9.70 4.65
N SER A 134 -13.03 -9.08 5.54
CA SER A 134 -11.77 -8.42 5.16
C SER A 134 -10.83 -9.40 4.45
N VAL A 135 -10.00 -8.85 3.55
CA VAL A 135 -8.95 -9.59 2.87
C VAL A 135 -7.87 -10.06 3.86
N MET A 136 -7.11 -11.07 3.45
CA MET A 136 -5.93 -11.53 4.17
C MET A 136 -4.69 -11.38 3.30
N LEU A 137 -3.67 -10.67 3.79
CA LEU A 137 -2.42 -10.42 3.08
C LEU A 137 -1.35 -11.39 3.58
N ASP A 138 -0.76 -12.17 2.67
CA ASP A 138 0.35 -13.05 3.00
C ASP A 138 1.66 -12.26 3.12
N MET A 139 1.92 -11.76 4.33
CA MET A 139 3.09 -10.92 4.63
C MET A 139 4.36 -11.69 5.01
N ARG A 140 4.39 -13.03 4.86
CA ARG A 140 5.54 -13.87 5.29
C ARG A 140 6.87 -13.50 4.63
N ASN A 141 6.81 -12.95 3.42
CA ASN A 141 7.98 -12.57 2.64
C ASN A 141 8.38 -11.10 2.83
N GLY A 142 7.80 -10.42 3.82
CA GLY A 142 7.98 -9.00 4.06
C GLY A 142 7.08 -8.12 3.20
N TYR A 143 6.81 -6.90 3.68
CA TYR A 143 6.04 -5.88 2.96
C TYR A 143 6.99 -4.95 2.21
N PHE A 144 7.03 -3.65 2.52
CA PHE A 144 7.89 -2.68 1.83
C PHE A 144 9.40 -2.99 1.87
N SER A 145 9.88 -3.86 2.76
CA SER A 145 11.28 -4.31 2.78
C SER A 145 11.68 -5.05 1.50
N ASN A 146 10.78 -5.89 0.96
CA ASN A 146 11.04 -6.73 -0.21
C ASN A 146 10.08 -6.43 -1.39
N ASN A 147 8.96 -5.77 -1.11
CA ASN A 147 7.90 -5.44 -2.05
C ASN A 147 7.66 -3.92 -2.06
N LYS A 148 8.57 -3.20 -2.71
CA LYS A 148 8.62 -1.73 -2.68
C LYS A 148 7.37 -1.03 -3.22
N LEU A 149 6.64 -1.68 -4.11
CA LEU A 149 5.40 -1.16 -4.70
C LEU A 149 4.14 -1.71 -4.02
N GLY A 150 4.26 -2.62 -3.05
CA GLY A 150 3.10 -3.28 -2.44
C GLY A 150 2.30 -4.12 -3.43
N LEU A 151 2.97 -4.85 -4.33
CA LEU A 151 2.36 -5.72 -5.32
C LEU A 151 1.71 -6.93 -4.67
N TRP A 152 0.46 -7.21 -5.00
CA TRP A 152 -0.27 -8.39 -4.54
C TRP A 152 -0.93 -9.10 -5.72
N ILE A 153 -0.94 -10.43 -5.69
CA ILE A 153 -1.81 -11.22 -6.56
C ILE A 153 -3.12 -11.54 -5.81
N HIS A 154 -4.25 -11.19 -6.42
CA HIS A 154 -5.56 -11.58 -5.89
C HIS A 154 -5.73 -13.10 -6.02
N VAL A 155 -6.01 -13.75 -4.91
CA VAL A 155 -6.41 -15.16 -4.82
C VAL A 155 -7.85 -15.21 -4.35
N TRP A 156 -8.75 -15.53 -5.26
CA TRP A 156 -10.18 -15.61 -4.93
C TRP A 156 -10.50 -16.91 -4.21
N VAL A 157 -10.98 -16.78 -2.98
CA VAL A 157 -11.39 -17.91 -2.16
C VAL A 157 -12.79 -18.34 -2.58
N SER A 158 -12.89 -19.53 -3.18
CA SER A 158 -14.17 -20.14 -3.51
C SER A 158 -14.68 -20.95 -2.32
N TYR A 159 -15.93 -20.67 -1.93
CA TYR A 159 -16.61 -21.43 -0.89
C TYR A 159 -17.41 -22.56 -1.51
N THR A 160 -17.27 -23.77 -0.98
CA THR A 160 -18.27 -24.82 -1.20
C THR A 160 -19.45 -24.60 -0.26
N THR A 161 -20.62 -25.16 -0.57
CA THR A 161 -21.80 -25.12 0.33
C THR A 161 -21.47 -25.58 1.75
N LYS A 162 -20.49 -26.47 1.91
CA LYS A 162 -20.00 -26.94 3.21
C LYS A 162 -19.53 -25.79 4.12
N ALA A 163 -18.88 -24.76 3.56
CA ALA A 163 -18.39 -23.61 4.32
C ALA A 163 -19.49 -22.68 4.85
N LEU A 164 -20.75 -22.88 4.44
CA LEU A 164 -21.92 -22.10 4.87
C LEU A 164 -22.76 -22.81 5.92
N ASN A 165 -22.60 -24.13 6.06
CA ASN A 165 -23.43 -24.99 6.92
C ASN A 165 -22.64 -25.63 8.07
N THR A 166 -21.40 -25.18 8.32
CA THR A 166 -20.64 -25.63 9.47
C THR A 166 -21.27 -25.03 10.73
N VAL A 167 -22.04 -25.84 11.47
CA VAL A 167 -22.41 -25.54 12.84
C VAL A 167 -21.13 -25.43 13.67
N GLU A 168 -20.99 -24.37 14.47
CA GLU A 168 -19.93 -24.31 15.48
C GLU A 168 -20.02 -25.61 16.29
N ALA A 169 -18.99 -26.46 16.20
CA ALA A 169 -18.84 -27.54 17.16
C ALA A 169 -18.63 -26.85 18.52
N GLY A 170 -19.61 -27.01 19.41
CA GLY A 170 -19.78 -26.23 20.63
C GLY A 170 -18.47 -26.03 21.40
N ARG A 171 -18.31 -24.80 21.91
CA ARG A 171 -17.40 -24.49 23.01
C ARG A 171 -17.98 -24.96 24.32
#